data_AF-A0A022PMG8-F1
#
_entry.id   AF-A0A022PMG8-F1
#
_cell.length_a   1.000
_cell.length_b   1.000
_cell.length_c   1.000
_cell.angle_alpha   90.00
_cell.angle_beta   90.00
_cell.angle_gamma   90.00
#
_symmetry.space_group_name_H-M   'P 1'
#
loop_
_entity.id
_entity.type
_entity.pdbx_description
1 polymer ?
#
loop_
_entity_poly.entity_id
_entity_poly.type
_entity_poly.pdbx_seq_one_letter_code
_entity_poly.pdbx_strand_id
1 'polypeptide(L)' 'MTKICHQHSCIALEKHYNIYPTEIVEIGYIDSKQLLGELGITRIRHQGEFYQLRQTKAGKLILTK' A
#
# COMPACT_ATOMS: atom_id res chain seq x y z
N MET A 1 9.81 -46.18 7.63
CA MET A 1 8.92 -45.87 8.77
C MET A 1 9.61 -44.86 9.67
N THR A 2 9.41 -43.56 9.42
CA THR A 2 9.33 -42.49 10.43
C THR A 2 8.98 -41.21 9.70
N LYS A 3 7.76 -40.73 9.96
CA LYS A 3 7.29 -39.41 9.57
C LYS A 3 8.06 -38.40 10.41
N ILE A 4 8.62 -37.37 9.78
CA ILE A 4 8.92 -36.13 10.49
C ILE A 4 8.23 -35.01 9.70
N CYS A 5 7.08 -34.64 10.23
CA CYS A 5 6.32 -33.47 9.85
C CYS A 5 7.08 -32.24 10.34
N HIS A 6 7.41 -31.31 9.45
CA HIS A 6 7.82 -29.97 9.86
C HIS A 6 6.62 -29.05 9.73
N GLN A 7 6.04 -28.85 10.91
CA GLN A 7 4.91 -28.02 11.20
C GLN A 7 5.27 -26.54 11.01
N HIS A 8 4.40 -25.84 10.29
CA HIS A 8 4.11 -24.40 10.31
C HIS A 8 5.27 -23.42 10.57
N SER A 9 5.53 -22.58 9.58
CA SER A 9 5.75 -21.16 9.90
C SER A 9 4.93 -20.32 8.94
N CYS A 10 3.74 -19.96 9.44
CA CYS A 10 2.89 -18.94 8.87
C CYS A 10 3.73 -17.65 8.88
N ILE A 11 4.08 -17.13 7.70
CA ILE A 11 4.76 -15.84 7.65
C ILE A 11 3.73 -14.82 8.14
N ALA A 12 3.93 -14.35 9.36
CA ALA A 12 3.12 -13.30 9.95
C ALA A 12 3.22 -12.08 9.02
N LEU A 13 2.10 -11.72 8.41
CA LEU A 13 1.96 -10.42 7.76
C LEU A 13 2.00 -9.38 8.87
N GLU A 14 3.21 -8.91 9.18
CA GLU A 14 3.41 -7.76 10.06
C GLU A 14 2.72 -6.57 9.39
N LYS A 15 1.49 -6.31 9.84
CA LYS A 15 0.77 -5.09 9.54
C LYS A 15 1.49 -3.95 10.24
N HIS A 16 2.53 -3.43 9.60
CA HIS A 16 3.19 -2.18 9.99
C HIS A 16 2.24 -1.02 9.68
N TYR A 17 1.38 -0.70 10.65
CA TYR A 17 0.65 0.56 10.65
C TYR A 17 1.66 1.68 10.96
N ASN A 18 1.84 2.60 10.01
CA ASN A 18 2.76 3.71 10.16
C ASN A 18 2.25 4.70 11.23
N ILE A 19 2.73 4.54 12.46
CA ILE A 19 2.76 5.61 13.47
C ILE A 19 3.93 6.50 13.04
N TYR A 20 3.65 7.63 12.41
CA TYR A 20 4.65 8.57 11.89
C TYR A 20 5.73 8.96 12.92
N PRO A 21 7.01 8.59 12.71
CA PRO A 21 8.13 9.44 13.03
C PRO A 21 8.56 10.18 11.74
N THR A 22 9.19 11.33 11.89
CA THR A 22 9.71 12.17 10.80
C THR A 22 10.94 11.52 10.16
N GLU A 23 10.76 10.37 9.50
CA GLU A 23 11.79 9.74 8.67
C GLU A 23 11.38 9.91 7.20
N ILE A 24 12.30 10.45 6.40
CA ILE A 24 12.11 10.59 4.95
C ILE A 24 12.13 9.18 4.38
N VAL A 25 10.94 8.58 4.25
CA VAL A 25 10.78 7.31 3.56
C VAL A 25 10.98 7.59 2.07
N GLU A 26 12.15 7.24 1.54
CA GLU A 26 12.41 7.27 0.11
C GLU A 26 11.62 6.15 -0.57
N ILE A 27 10.35 6.43 -0.89
CA ILE A 27 9.54 5.52 -1.70
C ILE A 27 9.97 5.72 -3.16
N GLY A 28 10.99 4.98 -3.58
CA GLY A 28 11.49 5.03 -4.96
C GLY A 28 10.52 4.47 -6.00
N TYR A 29 9.62 3.56 -5.59
CA TYR A 29 8.60 2.95 -6.44
C TYR A 29 7.47 2.32 -5.61
N ILE A 30 6.24 2.38 -6.11
CA ILE A 30 5.08 1.67 -5.54
C ILE A 30 4.14 1.20 -6.66
N ASP A 31 3.62 -0.02 -6.54
CA ASP A 31 2.62 -0.54 -7.46
C ASP A 31 1.29 0.22 -7.32
N SER A 32 0.68 0.59 -8.45
CA SER A 32 -0.55 1.38 -8.42
C SER A 32 -1.74 0.65 -7.79
N LYS A 33 -1.83 -0.68 -7.89
CA LYS A 33 -2.90 -1.45 -7.26
C LYS A 33 -2.74 -1.46 -5.76
N GLN A 34 -1.50 -1.54 -5.27
CA GLN A 34 -1.21 -1.41 -3.84
C GLN A 34 -1.55 -0.01 -3.33
N LEU A 35 -1.22 1.04 -4.10
CA LEU A 35 -1.49 2.42 -3.72
C LEU A 35 -2.99 2.76 -3.71
N LEU A 36 -3.75 2.23 -4.66
CA LEU A 36 -5.17 2.53 -4.84
C LEU A 36 -6.12 1.57 -4.11
N GLY A 37 -5.65 0.38 -3.75
CA GLY A 37 -6.49 -0.69 -3.21
C GLY A 37 -7.56 -1.18 -4.19
N GLU A 38 -8.52 -1.95 -3.66
CA GLU A 38 -9.59 -2.58 -4.44
C GLU A 38 -10.55 -1.58 -5.10
N LEU A 39 -10.69 -0.39 -4.50
CA LEU A 39 -11.58 0.66 -5.00
C LEU A 39 -10.98 1.46 -6.16
N GLY A 40 -9.69 1.26 -6.47
CA GLY A 40 -9.02 2.03 -7.52
C GLY A 40 -8.87 3.53 -7.18
N ILE A 41 -8.98 3.89 -5.90
CA ILE A 41 -9.03 5.27 -5.40
C ILE A 41 -8.31 5.34 -4.05
N THR A 42 -7.44 6.35 -3.86
CA THR A 42 -6.86 6.68 -2.55
C THR A 42 -6.88 8.19 -2.28
N ARG A 43 -6.82 8.57 -1.01
CA ARG A 43 -6.69 9.98 -0.57
C ARG A 43 -5.25 10.28 -0.18
N ILE A 44 -4.72 11.35 -0.73
CA ILE A 44 -3.38 11.86 -0.47
C ILE A 44 -3.52 13.18 0.27
N ARG A 45 -2.84 13.30 1.43
CA ARG A 45 -2.69 14.59 2.11
C ARG A 45 -1.47 15.30 1.56
N HIS A 46 -1.64 16.51 1.05
CA HIS A 46 -0.56 17.33 0.53
C HIS A 46 -0.76 18.78 0.96
N GLN A 47 0.23 19.34 1.66
CA GLN A 47 0.20 20.73 2.16
C GLN A 47 -1.05 21.09 2.98
N GLY A 48 -1.57 20.14 3.76
CA GLY A 48 -2.77 20.34 4.59
C GLY A 48 -4.10 20.10 3.86
N GLU A 49 -4.07 19.94 2.54
CA GLU A 49 -5.24 19.64 1.71
C GLU A 49 -5.34 18.15 1.40
N PHE A 50 -6.54 17.70 1.02
CA PHE A 50 -6.78 16.35 0.54
C PHE A 50 -6.94 16.34 -0.97
N TYR A 51 -6.28 15.37 -1.59
CA TYR A 51 -6.39 15.07 -3.01
C TYR A 51 -6.82 13.62 -3.17
N GLN A 52 -7.50 13.33 -4.26
CA GLN A 52 -7.87 11.98 -4.66
C GLN A 52 -6.99 11.55 -5.84
N LEU A 53 -6.24 10.46 -5.64
CA LEU A 53 -5.61 9.73 -6.74
C LEU A 53 -6.55 8.59 -7.15
N ARG A 54 -6.85 8.48 -8.46
CA ARG A 54 -7.69 7.39 -8.99
C ARG A 54 -7.23 6.91 -10.34
N GLN A 55 -7.62 5.70 -10.69
CA GLN A 55 -7.53 5.21 -12.06
C GLN A 55 -8.69 5.75 -12.91
N THR A 56 -8.37 6.12 -14.16
CA THR A 56 -9.35 6.49 -15.18
C THR A 56 -9.87 5.25 -15.92
N LYS A 57 -10.97 5.37 -16.65
CA LYS A 57 -11.48 4.30 -17.53
C LYS A 57 -10.45 3.84 -18.57
N ALA A 58 -9.56 4.74 -18.99
CA ALA A 58 -8.47 4.45 -19.92
C ALA A 58 -7.23 3.83 -19.25
N GLY A 59 -7.28 3.54 -17.94
CA GLY A 59 -6.22 2.85 -17.21
C GLY A 59 -5.13 3.76 -16.63
N LYS A 60 -5.10 5.06 -16.96
CA LYS A 60 -4.14 6.04 -16.42
C LYS A 60 -4.51 6.48 -15.01
N LEU A 61 -3.53 6.93 -14.23
CA LEU A 61 -3.74 7.56 -12.92
C LEU A 61 -3.95 9.07 -13.07
N ILE A 62 -4.87 9.63 -12.29
CA ILE A 62 -5.09 11.08 -12.20
C ILE A 62 -5.24 11.52 -10.75
N LEU A 63 -4.67 12.69 -10.44
CA LEU A 63 -4.80 13.37 -9.16
C LEU A 63 -5.79 14.51 -9.30
N THR A 64 -6.79 14.58 -8.42
CA THR A 64 -7.75 15.69 -8.34
C THR A 64 -7.87 16.18 -6.91
N LYS A 65 -8.22 17.45 -6.73
CA LYS A 65 -8.60 17.99 -5.42
C LYS A 65 -10.01 17.52 -5.05
#